data_AF-A0A434V2X7-F1
#
_entry.id   AF-A0A434V2X7-F1
#
_cell.length_a   1.000
_cell.length_b   1.000
_cell.length_c   1.000
_cell.angle_alpha   90.00
_cell.angle_beta   90.00
_cell.angle_gamma   90.00
#
_symmetry.space_group_name_H-M   'P 1'
#
loop_
_entity.id
_entity.type
_entity.pdbx_description
1 polymer ?
#
loop_
_entity_poly.entity_id
_entity_poly.type
_entity_poly.pdbx_seq_one_letter_code
_entity_poly.pdbx_strand_id
1 'polypeptide(L)'
;TVNSDRLSVAAREITGLKLTATGKADAANPAANVQLTGNVAGQPLQGSAVLATTNGKSAINGLLLSLGQNKISGDLALDEAFVPVGTVSLDLPDIGPLAALALEKAEGDVRGTIAFSKAGNGPNVAVKASTAAIKRGDLSAKNVAIDAQIANYLAAPVIAGKIRADNVISGGTTVTGIDVDLKRDGDWTGFSGGATVKNIPAKAAGRVKVANGTTTIELSSGQATVQGIKAAIAQAST
;
A
#
# COMPACT_ATOMS: atom_id res chain seq x y z
N THR A 1 -24.24 -18.56 2.15
CA THR A 1 -24.55 -17.52 1.14
C THR A 1 -25.27 -16.39 1.81
N VAL A 2 -24.86 -15.16 1.53
CA VAL A 2 -25.53 -13.93 1.97
C VAL A 2 -26.00 -13.21 0.71
N ASN A 3 -27.29 -12.85 0.67
CA ASN A 3 -27.91 -12.13 -0.43
C ASN A 3 -28.51 -10.83 0.12
N SER A 4 -28.42 -9.75 -0.65
CA SER A 4 -29.10 -8.49 -0.35
C SER A 4 -29.53 -7.85 -1.66
N ASP A 5 -30.83 -7.58 -1.79
CA ASP A 5 -31.38 -6.92 -2.98
C ASP A 5 -30.86 -5.48 -3.09
N ARG A 6 -30.78 -4.79 -1.93
CA ARG A 6 -30.26 -3.43 -1.81
C ARG A 6 -29.55 -3.23 -0.48
N LEU A 7 -28.35 -2.65 -0.52
CA LEU A 7 -27.60 -2.16 0.63
C LEU A 7 -27.19 -0.72 0.37
N SER A 8 -27.16 0.13 1.39
CA SER A 8 -26.66 1.51 1.28
C SER A 8 -25.39 1.64 2.11
N VAL A 9 -24.29 2.05 1.47
CA VAL A 9 -22.98 2.28 2.09
C VAL A 9 -22.51 3.68 1.67
N ALA A 10 -22.29 4.59 2.62
CA ALA A 10 -21.98 6.01 2.36
C ALA A 10 -22.94 6.69 1.35
N ALA A 11 -24.25 6.47 1.49
CA ALA A 11 -25.28 6.96 0.57
C ALA A 11 -25.15 6.48 -0.88
N ARG A 12 -24.31 5.47 -1.14
CA ARG A 12 -24.25 4.76 -2.41
C ARG A 12 -25.01 3.47 -2.33
N GLU A 13 -25.82 3.26 -3.35
CA GLU A 13 -26.59 2.04 -3.49
C GLU A 13 -25.71 0.92 -4.03
N ILE A 14 -25.70 -0.18 -3.29
CA ILE A 14 -25.21 -1.47 -3.74
C ILE A 14 -26.43 -2.33 -4.01
N THR A 15 -26.59 -2.79 -5.25
CA THR A 15 -27.71 -3.64 -5.65
C THR A 15 -27.24 -5.02 -6.06
N GLY A 16 -28.11 -6.02 -5.90
CA GLY A 16 -27.83 -7.39 -6.32
C GLY A 16 -26.60 -8.00 -5.65
N LEU A 17 -26.29 -7.58 -4.42
CA LEU A 17 -25.13 -8.07 -3.70
C LEU A 17 -25.34 -9.53 -3.32
N LYS A 18 -24.41 -10.38 -3.76
CA LYS A 18 -24.40 -11.80 -3.47
C LYS A 18 -22.99 -12.22 -3.09
N LEU A 19 -22.85 -12.72 -1.87
CA LEU A 19 -21.64 -13.35 -1.36
C LEU A 19 -21.90 -14.85 -1.17
N THR A 20 -21.19 -15.66 -1.94
CA THR A 20 -21.17 -17.12 -1.77
C THR A 20 -19.83 -17.50 -1.20
N ALA A 21 -19.83 -18.14 -0.04
CA ALA A 21 -18.65 -18.73 0.56
C ALA A 21 -18.99 -20.18 0.90
N THR A 22 -18.25 -21.12 0.33
CA THR A 22 -18.30 -22.55 0.67
C THR A 22 -16.93 -22.97 1.13
N GLY A 23 -16.84 -24.00 1.98
CA GLY A 23 -15.54 -24.42 2.45
C GLY A 23 -15.59 -25.64 3.35
N LYS A 24 -14.43 -26.25 3.51
CA LYS A 24 -14.15 -27.32 4.44
C LYS A 24 -13.47 -26.73 5.67
N ALA A 25 -14.16 -26.76 6.81
CA ALA A 25 -13.62 -26.38 8.11
C ALA A 25 -12.82 -27.55 8.70
N ASP A 26 -11.66 -27.83 8.10
CA ASP A 26 -10.71 -28.85 8.54
C ASP A 26 -9.45 -28.13 9.02
N ALA A 27 -9.07 -28.33 10.28
CA ALA A 27 -7.94 -27.64 10.89
C ALA A 27 -6.60 -27.98 10.23
N ALA A 28 -6.46 -29.18 9.64
CA ALA A 28 -5.25 -29.60 8.96
C ALA A 28 -5.27 -29.27 7.46
N ASN A 29 -6.45 -29.23 6.84
CA ASN A 29 -6.61 -28.99 5.41
C ASN A 29 -7.81 -28.07 5.10
N PRO A 30 -7.74 -26.78 5.48
CA PRO A 30 -8.82 -25.86 5.21
C PRO A 30 -8.96 -25.64 3.71
N ALA A 31 -10.19 -25.57 3.22
CA ALA A 31 -10.47 -25.20 1.85
C ALA A 31 -11.65 -24.25 1.82
N ALA A 32 -11.62 -23.26 0.94
CA ALA A 32 -12.73 -22.34 0.76
C ALA A 32 -12.83 -21.87 -0.68
N ASN A 33 -14.05 -21.63 -1.14
CA ASN A 33 -14.34 -20.95 -2.38
C ASN A 33 -15.22 -19.75 -2.08
N VAL A 34 -14.77 -18.56 -2.44
CA VAL A 34 -15.42 -17.29 -2.15
C VAL A 34 -15.72 -16.56 -3.45
N GLN A 35 -16.99 -16.25 -3.70
CA GLN A 35 -17.48 -15.48 -4.84
C GLN A 35 -18.30 -14.30 -4.34
N LEU A 36 -18.02 -13.13 -4.89
CA LEU A 36 -18.73 -11.89 -4.65
C LEU A 36 -19.23 -11.35 -5.98
N THR A 37 -20.51 -11.00 -6.05
CA THR A 37 -21.08 -10.25 -7.18
C THR A 37 -21.97 -9.14 -6.66
N GLY A 38 -22.08 -8.05 -7.41
CA GLY A 38 -23.04 -6.98 -7.12
C GLY A 38 -22.90 -5.85 -8.13
N ASN A 39 -23.60 -4.75 -7.86
CA ASN A 39 -23.46 -3.51 -8.58
C ASN A 39 -23.33 -2.37 -7.56
N VAL A 40 -22.38 -1.46 -7.76
CA VAL A 40 -22.12 -0.32 -6.87
C VAL A 40 -22.24 0.94 -7.72
N ALA A 41 -23.26 1.75 -7.46
CA ALA A 41 -23.51 2.99 -8.19
C ALA A 41 -23.45 2.84 -9.74
N GLY A 42 -24.02 1.75 -10.27
CA GLY A 42 -24.03 1.44 -11.70
C GLY A 42 -22.84 0.58 -12.18
N GLN A 43 -21.79 0.43 -11.38
CA GLN A 43 -20.58 -0.31 -11.78
C GLN A 43 -20.63 -1.77 -11.30
N PRO A 44 -20.29 -2.75 -12.16
CA PRO A 44 -20.26 -4.15 -11.76
C PRO A 44 -19.15 -4.40 -10.73
N LEU A 45 -19.53 -5.06 -9.63
CA LEU A 45 -18.64 -5.57 -8.58
C LEU A 45 -18.52 -7.08 -8.76
N GLN A 46 -17.28 -7.57 -8.83
CA GLN A 46 -16.98 -9.00 -8.82
C GLN A 46 -15.79 -9.26 -7.91
N GLY A 47 -15.82 -10.38 -7.19
CA GLY A 47 -14.69 -10.86 -6.43
C GLY A 47 -14.64 -12.39 -6.42
N SER A 48 -13.43 -12.93 -6.42
CA SER A 48 -13.22 -14.36 -6.27
C SER A 48 -11.94 -14.65 -5.51
N ALA A 49 -11.94 -15.76 -4.76
CA ALA A 49 -10.72 -16.35 -4.21
C ALA A 49 -10.99 -17.83 -3.88
N VAL A 50 -10.03 -18.70 -4.18
CA VAL A 50 -10.07 -20.11 -3.81
C VAL A 50 -8.92 -20.40 -2.85
N LEU A 51 -9.24 -20.72 -1.60
CA LEU A 51 -8.30 -21.29 -0.65
C LEU A 51 -8.26 -22.81 -0.85
N ALA A 52 -7.09 -23.35 -1.19
CA ALA A 52 -6.86 -24.78 -1.28
C ALA A 52 -5.68 -25.17 -0.38
N THR A 53 -5.82 -26.26 0.38
CA THR A 53 -4.71 -26.82 1.17
C THR A 53 -4.36 -28.20 0.67
N THR A 54 -3.07 -28.42 0.40
CA THR A 54 -2.52 -29.71 0.03
C THR A 54 -1.27 -29.96 0.86
N ASN A 55 -1.24 -31.06 1.62
CA ASN A 55 -0.10 -31.44 2.47
C ASN A 55 0.32 -30.33 3.45
N GLY A 56 -0.64 -29.67 4.10
CA GLY A 56 -0.38 -28.57 5.06
C GLY A 56 0.03 -27.24 4.43
N LYS A 57 0.19 -27.17 3.10
CA LYS A 57 0.47 -25.92 2.38
C LYS A 57 -0.81 -25.36 1.81
N SER A 58 -1.17 -24.16 2.26
CA SER A 58 -2.35 -23.45 1.77
C SER A 58 -1.98 -22.57 0.58
N ALA A 59 -2.92 -22.31 -0.32
CA ALA A 59 -2.76 -21.37 -1.41
C ALA A 59 -4.08 -20.66 -1.68
N ILE A 60 -4.02 -19.36 -1.94
CA ILE A 60 -5.10 -18.54 -2.46
C ILE A 60 -4.89 -18.42 -3.95
N ASN A 61 -5.75 -19.09 -4.72
CA ASN A 61 -5.73 -19.08 -6.17
C ASN A 61 -6.85 -18.19 -6.72
N GLY A 62 -6.57 -17.48 -7.79
CA GLY A 62 -7.53 -16.63 -8.49
C GLY A 62 -8.10 -15.52 -7.61
N LEU A 63 -7.27 -14.92 -6.75
CA LEU A 63 -7.66 -13.71 -6.02
C LEU A 63 -8.01 -12.66 -7.07
N LEU A 64 -9.24 -12.16 -7.00
CA LEU A 64 -9.75 -11.11 -7.85
C LEU A 64 -10.68 -10.24 -7.03
N LEU A 65 -10.53 -8.93 -7.18
CA LEU A 65 -11.55 -7.95 -6.87
C LEU A 65 -11.59 -6.97 -8.03
N SER A 66 -12.76 -6.82 -8.65
CA SER A 66 -12.98 -5.83 -9.69
C SER A 66 -14.22 -4.99 -9.39
N LEU A 67 -14.09 -3.68 -9.59
CA LEU A 67 -15.20 -2.73 -9.51
C LEU A 67 -15.10 -1.76 -10.68
N GLY A 68 -16.01 -1.92 -11.64
CA GLY A 68 -15.92 -1.21 -12.91
C GLY A 68 -14.63 -1.58 -13.64
N GLN A 69 -13.76 -0.59 -13.91
CA GLN A 69 -12.46 -0.79 -14.55
C GLN A 69 -11.33 -1.13 -13.57
N ASN A 70 -11.57 -0.99 -12.27
CA ASN A 70 -10.55 -1.29 -11.26
C ASN A 70 -10.40 -2.78 -11.09
N LYS A 71 -9.15 -3.25 -10.98
CA LYS A 71 -8.82 -4.65 -10.77
C LYS A 71 -7.67 -4.82 -9.78
N ILE A 72 -7.88 -5.66 -8.79
CA ILE A 72 -6.86 -6.23 -7.91
C ILE A 72 -6.86 -7.72 -8.18
N SER A 73 -5.69 -8.31 -8.44
CA SER A 73 -5.62 -9.75 -8.70
C SER A 73 -4.29 -10.37 -8.30
N GLY A 74 -4.29 -11.65 -7.97
CA GLY A 74 -3.05 -12.37 -7.67
C GLY A 74 -3.26 -13.83 -7.28
N ASP A 75 -2.15 -14.50 -7.02
CA ASP A 75 -2.09 -15.84 -6.47
C ASP A 75 -1.05 -15.84 -5.34
N LEU A 76 -1.39 -16.46 -4.22
CA LEU A 76 -0.55 -16.46 -3.01
C LEU A 76 -0.45 -17.88 -2.45
N ALA A 77 0.75 -18.46 -2.47
CA ALA A 77 1.07 -19.60 -1.63
C ALA A 77 1.22 -19.12 -0.18
N LEU A 78 0.79 -19.94 0.77
CA LEU A 78 0.83 -19.67 2.19
C LEU A 78 1.59 -20.81 2.89
N ASP A 79 2.53 -20.47 3.76
CA ASP A 79 3.17 -21.46 4.61
C ASP A 79 2.28 -21.85 5.82
N GLU A 80 2.80 -22.71 6.70
CA GLU A 80 2.08 -23.17 7.90
C GLU A 80 1.68 -22.03 8.86
N ALA A 81 2.40 -20.90 8.82
CA ALA A 81 2.10 -19.69 9.58
C ALA A 81 1.25 -18.68 8.79
N PHE A 82 0.69 -19.10 7.65
CA PHE A 82 -0.08 -18.26 6.73
C PHE A 82 0.70 -17.06 6.16
N VAL A 83 2.02 -17.17 6.10
CA VAL A 83 2.86 -16.14 5.47
C VAL A 83 2.77 -16.27 3.95
N PRO A 84 2.36 -15.20 3.24
CA PRO A 84 2.20 -15.25 1.79
C PRO A 84 3.52 -15.25 1.02
N VAL A 85 3.52 -15.94 -0.11
CA VAL A 85 4.52 -15.90 -1.18
C VAL A 85 3.77 -15.84 -2.51
N GLY A 86 4.06 -14.86 -3.34
CA GLY A 86 3.35 -14.62 -4.59
C GLY A 86 3.17 -13.13 -4.86
N THR A 87 2.35 -12.78 -5.84
CA THR A 87 2.23 -11.38 -6.29
C THR A 87 0.78 -10.95 -6.36
N VAL A 88 0.51 -9.74 -5.89
CA VAL A 88 -0.75 -9.01 -6.09
C VAL A 88 -0.50 -7.86 -7.05
N SER A 89 -1.26 -7.82 -8.14
CA SER A 89 -1.27 -6.74 -9.12
C SER A 89 -2.41 -5.77 -8.83
N LEU A 90 -2.11 -4.48 -9.00
CA LEU A 90 -3.03 -3.36 -8.85
C LEU A 90 -3.14 -2.67 -10.22
N ASP A 91 -4.34 -2.64 -10.80
CA ASP A 91 -4.67 -1.82 -11.96
C ASP A 91 -5.96 -1.06 -11.65
N LEU A 92 -5.80 0.12 -11.05
CA LEU A 92 -6.89 0.91 -10.47
C LEU A 92 -6.94 2.27 -11.19
N PRO A 93 -7.49 2.36 -12.41
CA PRO A 93 -7.56 3.62 -13.15
C PRO A 93 -8.48 4.67 -12.49
N ASP A 94 -9.36 4.28 -11.57
CA ASP A 94 -10.18 5.19 -10.78
C ASP A 94 -10.45 4.60 -9.38
N ILE A 95 -9.71 5.03 -8.36
CA ILE A 95 -9.87 4.51 -6.99
C ILE A 95 -11.17 4.97 -6.31
N GLY A 96 -11.91 5.93 -6.88
CA GLY A 96 -13.07 6.55 -6.24
C GLY A 96 -14.17 5.57 -5.85
N PRO A 97 -14.63 4.69 -6.76
CA PRO A 97 -15.58 3.62 -6.44
C PRO A 97 -15.09 2.69 -5.32
N LEU A 98 -13.82 2.32 -5.29
CA LEU A 98 -13.25 1.44 -4.26
C LEU A 98 -13.15 2.13 -2.90
N ALA A 99 -12.71 3.39 -2.86
CA ALA A 99 -12.65 4.18 -1.64
C ALA A 99 -14.05 4.34 -1.02
N ALA A 100 -15.07 4.53 -1.84
CA ALA A 100 -16.44 4.67 -1.36
C ALA A 100 -16.96 3.40 -0.66
N LEU A 101 -16.50 2.20 -1.05
CA LEU A 101 -16.83 0.96 -0.33
C LEU A 101 -16.26 0.94 1.09
N ALA A 102 -15.12 1.59 1.30
CA ALA A 102 -14.50 1.76 2.61
C ALA A 102 -15.04 2.99 3.39
N LEU A 103 -16.13 3.61 2.92
CA LEU A 103 -16.69 4.86 3.46
C LEU A 103 -15.72 6.05 3.36
N GLU A 104 -14.78 5.99 2.43
CA GLU A 104 -13.77 7.02 2.20
C GLU A 104 -14.08 7.83 0.94
N LYS A 105 -13.62 9.09 0.92
CA LYS A 105 -13.61 9.91 -0.29
C LYS A 105 -12.18 10.05 -0.78
N ALA A 106 -11.85 9.28 -1.81
CA ALA A 106 -10.60 9.43 -2.55
C ALA A 106 -10.87 9.49 -4.06
N GLU A 107 -9.95 10.09 -4.80
CA GLU A 107 -9.99 10.25 -6.25
C GLU A 107 -8.57 9.98 -6.78
N GLY A 108 -8.48 9.48 -8.02
CA GLY A 108 -7.19 9.25 -8.68
C GLY A 108 -6.99 7.83 -9.18
N ASP A 109 -5.76 7.52 -9.57
CA ASP A 109 -5.37 6.21 -10.10
C ASP A 109 -4.27 5.58 -9.25
N VAL A 110 -4.15 4.25 -9.26
CA VAL A 110 -3.01 3.52 -8.72
C VAL A 110 -2.73 2.32 -9.61
N ARG A 111 -1.48 2.16 -10.02
CA ARG A 111 -1.00 0.94 -10.68
C ARG A 111 0.24 0.40 -9.99
N GLY A 112 0.39 -0.91 -9.94
CA GLY A 112 1.58 -1.49 -9.34
C GLY A 112 1.50 -2.98 -9.04
N THR A 113 2.52 -3.45 -8.35
CA THR A 113 2.63 -4.82 -7.87
C THR A 113 3.13 -4.85 -6.43
N ILE A 114 2.64 -5.82 -5.68
CA ILE A 114 3.10 -6.17 -4.33
C ILE A 114 3.53 -7.63 -4.42
N ALA A 115 4.84 -7.89 -4.32
CA ALA A 115 5.39 -9.24 -4.40
C ALA A 115 5.89 -9.68 -3.02
N PHE A 116 5.26 -10.73 -2.49
CA PHE A 116 5.61 -11.37 -1.24
C PHE A 116 6.60 -12.50 -1.49
N SER A 117 7.61 -12.59 -0.62
CA SER A 117 8.61 -13.65 -0.66
C SER A 117 9.03 -14.02 0.74
N LYS A 118 9.67 -15.18 0.89
CA LYS A 118 10.26 -15.62 2.15
C LYS A 118 11.70 -16.06 1.89
N ALA A 119 12.64 -15.46 2.60
CA ALA A 119 14.05 -15.84 2.58
C ALA A 119 14.50 -16.22 4.00
N GLY A 120 15.74 -16.69 4.16
CA GLY A 120 16.27 -17.13 5.45
C GLY A 120 16.28 -16.05 6.55
N ASN A 121 16.09 -14.78 6.20
CA ASN A 121 15.99 -13.65 7.12
C ASN A 121 14.54 -13.25 7.48
N GLY A 122 13.53 -13.99 7.00
CA GLY A 122 12.12 -13.75 7.28
C GLY A 122 11.28 -13.41 6.05
N PRO A 123 10.02 -13.00 6.29
CA PRO A 123 9.08 -12.63 5.23
C PRO A 123 9.39 -11.24 4.68
N ASN A 124 9.51 -11.14 3.35
CA ASN A 124 9.88 -9.93 2.64
C ASN A 124 8.75 -9.52 1.68
N VAL A 125 8.60 -8.22 1.45
CA VAL A 125 7.66 -7.70 0.47
C VAL A 125 8.31 -6.62 -0.39
N ALA A 126 8.15 -6.75 -1.70
CA ALA A 126 8.54 -5.77 -2.70
C ALA A 126 7.30 -5.00 -3.16
N VAL A 127 7.35 -3.68 -3.16
CA VAL A 127 6.26 -2.81 -3.63
C VAL A 127 6.78 -1.96 -4.77
N LYS A 128 6.16 -2.08 -5.94
CA LYS A 128 6.39 -1.19 -7.08
C LYS A 128 5.06 -0.58 -7.47
N ALA A 129 4.87 0.70 -7.21
CA ALA A 129 3.60 1.37 -7.43
C ALA A 129 3.79 2.78 -7.99
N SER A 130 2.81 3.23 -8.77
CA SER A 130 2.77 4.58 -9.32
C SER A 130 1.35 5.10 -9.37
N THR A 131 1.21 6.42 -9.30
CA THR A 131 -0.05 7.14 -9.51
C THR A 131 0.23 8.43 -10.28
N ALA A 132 -0.60 8.74 -11.27
CA ALA A 132 -0.52 10.04 -11.94
C ALA A 132 -1.07 11.14 -11.04
N ALA A 133 -2.18 10.88 -10.36
CA ALA A 133 -2.68 11.74 -9.30
C ALA A 133 -3.52 10.95 -8.30
N ILE A 134 -3.42 11.35 -7.03
CA ILE A 134 -4.31 10.89 -5.95
C ILE A 134 -4.73 12.08 -5.10
N LYS A 135 -5.97 12.05 -4.61
CA LYS A 135 -6.51 13.03 -3.67
C LYS A 135 -7.38 12.34 -2.63
N ARG A 136 -7.20 12.69 -1.36
CA ARG A 136 -8.06 12.28 -0.24
C ARG A 136 -8.12 13.42 0.77
N GLY A 137 -9.30 14.01 0.93
CA GLY A 137 -9.47 15.24 1.71
C GLY A 137 -8.55 16.35 1.19
N ASP A 138 -7.73 16.88 2.08
CA ASP A 138 -6.74 17.94 1.90
C ASP A 138 -5.32 17.42 1.63
N LEU A 139 -5.17 16.10 1.44
CA LEU A 139 -3.99 15.48 0.84
C LEU A 139 -4.21 15.32 -0.67
N SER A 140 -3.24 15.78 -1.47
CA SER A 140 -3.13 15.37 -2.87
C SER A 140 -1.68 15.13 -3.25
N ALA A 141 -1.45 14.22 -4.19
CA ALA A 141 -0.13 13.95 -4.73
C ALA A 141 -0.20 13.71 -6.24
N LYS A 142 0.86 14.08 -6.96
CA LYS A 142 0.97 13.91 -8.41
C LYS A 142 2.28 13.23 -8.78
N ASN A 143 2.21 12.41 -9.82
CA ASN A 143 3.33 11.68 -10.40
C ASN A 143 4.17 10.97 -9.34
N VAL A 144 3.50 10.19 -8.49
CA VAL A 144 4.18 9.44 -7.44
C VAL A 144 4.70 8.13 -8.01
N ALA A 145 5.92 7.79 -7.67
CA ALA A 145 6.53 6.49 -7.96
C ALA A 145 7.21 5.94 -6.70
N ILE A 146 6.92 4.69 -6.38
CA ILE A 146 7.46 3.95 -5.25
C ILE A 146 8.08 2.67 -5.79
N ASP A 147 9.33 2.41 -5.42
CA ASP A 147 10.01 1.13 -5.61
C ASP A 147 10.70 0.79 -4.30
N ALA A 148 10.12 -0.14 -3.53
CA ALA A 148 10.54 -0.42 -2.16
C ALA A 148 10.66 -1.92 -1.89
N GLN A 149 11.64 -2.29 -1.10
CA GLN A 149 11.96 -3.65 -0.65
C GLN A 149 11.95 -3.66 0.88
N ILE A 150 10.87 -4.17 1.46
CA ILE A 150 10.66 -4.24 2.90
C ILE A 150 11.05 -5.63 3.38
N ALA A 151 12.06 -5.72 4.23
CA ALA A 151 12.49 -6.97 4.83
C ALA A 151 11.80 -7.20 6.18
N ASN A 152 11.53 -8.47 6.51
CA ASN A 152 10.94 -8.91 7.77
C ASN A 152 9.69 -8.13 8.20
N TYR A 153 8.74 -7.94 7.27
CA TYR A 153 7.60 -7.03 7.44
C TYR A 153 6.61 -7.42 8.55
N LEU A 154 6.68 -8.64 9.07
CA LEU A 154 5.83 -9.14 10.18
C LEU A 154 6.44 -8.92 11.57
N ALA A 155 7.72 -8.54 11.68
CA ALA A 155 8.38 -8.39 12.98
C ALA A 155 9.10 -7.04 13.13
N ALA A 156 10.11 -6.79 12.28
CA ALA A 156 10.94 -5.57 12.35
C ALA A 156 11.20 -5.06 10.92
N PRO A 157 10.27 -4.26 10.35
CA PRO A 157 10.36 -3.85 8.96
C PRO A 157 11.53 -2.89 8.73
N VAL A 158 12.42 -3.26 7.80
CA VAL A 158 13.49 -2.37 7.29
C VAL A 158 13.42 -2.25 5.78
N ILE A 159 13.48 -1.01 5.30
CA ILE A 159 13.14 -0.65 3.93
C ILE A 159 14.41 -0.27 3.17
N ALA A 160 14.53 -0.74 1.93
CA ALA A 160 15.42 -0.19 0.93
C ALA A 160 14.61 0.19 -0.31
N GLY A 161 15.05 1.17 -1.08
CA GLY A 161 14.38 1.56 -2.31
C GLY A 161 14.36 3.06 -2.54
N LYS A 162 13.37 3.51 -3.30
CA LYS A 162 13.25 4.89 -3.76
C LYS A 162 11.80 5.35 -3.81
N ILE A 163 11.58 6.60 -3.38
CA ILE A 163 10.29 7.27 -3.45
C ILE A 163 10.49 8.57 -4.21
N ARG A 164 9.61 8.82 -5.19
CA ARG A 164 9.54 10.09 -5.92
C ARG A 164 8.12 10.61 -5.98
N ALA A 165 7.97 11.92 -6.00
CA ALA A 165 6.72 12.60 -6.31
C ALA A 165 7.00 14.01 -6.81
N ASP A 166 6.34 14.42 -7.89
CA ASP A 166 6.52 15.77 -8.44
C ASP A 166 5.90 16.82 -7.51
N ASN A 167 4.75 16.50 -6.93
CA ASN A 167 4.01 17.40 -6.07
C ASN A 167 3.22 16.63 -5.02
N VAL A 168 3.29 17.09 -3.77
CA VAL A 168 2.44 16.67 -2.66
C VAL A 168 1.92 17.93 -1.98
N ILE A 169 0.62 18.00 -1.77
CA ILE A 169 -0.05 19.04 -1.00
C ILE A 169 -0.67 18.36 0.20
N SER A 170 -0.35 18.84 1.40
CA SER A 170 -0.97 18.39 2.65
C SER A 170 -1.42 19.62 3.42
N GLY A 171 -2.74 19.80 3.52
CA GLY A 171 -3.32 21.03 4.06
C GLY A 171 -2.86 22.25 3.27
N GLY A 172 -2.26 23.23 3.94
CA GLY A 172 -1.70 24.44 3.31
C GLY A 172 -0.24 24.33 2.86
N THR A 173 0.38 23.15 2.91
CA THR A 173 1.80 22.98 2.60
C THR A 173 2.00 22.23 1.29
N THR A 174 2.64 22.91 0.34
CA THR A 174 3.06 22.34 -0.93
C THR A 174 4.53 21.91 -0.86
N VAL A 175 4.78 20.66 -1.24
CA VAL A 175 6.10 20.06 -1.38
C VAL A 175 6.25 19.60 -2.84
N THR A 176 7.36 19.94 -3.48
CA THR A 176 7.63 19.59 -4.88
C THR A 176 9.00 18.93 -5.05
N GLY A 177 9.16 18.17 -6.13
CA GLY A 177 10.44 17.55 -6.48
C GLY A 177 10.97 16.62 -5.39
N ILE A 178 10.09 15.79 -4.83
CA ILE A 178 10.45 14.80 -3.81
C ILE A 178 11.25 13.70 -4.47
N ASP A 179 12.47 13.48 -4.00
CA ASP A 179 13.31 12.34 -4.38
C ASP A 179 14.05 11.86 -3.12
N VAL A 180 13.68 10.66 -2.65
CA VAL A 180 14.18 10.05 -1.42
C VAL A 180 14.68 8.65 -1.70
N ASP A 181 15.95 8.42 -1.37
CA ASP A 181 16.58 7.10 -1.34
C ASP A 181 16.47 6.52 0.07
N LEU A 182 16.12 5.23 0.14
CA LEU A 182 16.01 4.44 1.36
C LEU A 182 17.01 3.30 1.33
N LYS A 183 17.66 3.04 2.46
CA LYS A 183 18.63 1.96 2.62
C LYS A 183 18.42 1.24 3.96
N ARG A 184 18.73 -0.05 3.99
CA ARG A 184 18.78 -0.78 5.26
C ARG A 184 19.99 -0.32 6.07
N ASP A 185 19.78 -0.09 7.37
CA ASP A 185 20.79 0.34 8.32
C ASP A 185 20.61 -0.44 9.64
N GLY A 186 21.01 -1.72 9.63
CA GLY A 186 20.69 -2.64 10.72
C GLY A 186 19.17 -2.77 10.90
N ASP A 187 18.68 -2.50 12.11
CA ASP A 187 17.25 -2.45 12.45
C ASP A 187 16.56 -1.14 12.03
N TRP A 188 17.30 -0.21 11.41
CA TRP A 188 16.80 1.08 10.96
C TRP A 188 16.65 1.10 9.44
N THR A 189 15.80 2.01 8.97
CA THR A 189 15.76 2.44 7.58
C THR A 189 16.48 3.78 7.48
N GLY A 190 17.67 3.78 6.89
CA GLY A 190 18.36 5.01 6.51
C GLY A 190 17.62 5.69 5.36
N PHE A 191 17.56 7.01 5.39
CA PHE A 191 17.03 7.82 4.30
C PHE A 191 17.99 8.95 3.93
N SER A 192 17.98 9.33 2.66
CA SER A 192 18.62 10.55 2.18
C SER A 192 17.85 11.06 0.99
N GLY A 193 17.59 12.36 0.95
CA GLY A 193 16.80 12.91 -0.14
C GLY A 193 16.65 14.42 -0.06
N GLY A 194 15.86 14.94 -1.00
CA GLY A 194 15.52 16.34 -1.06
C GLY A 194 14.10 16.56 -1.55
N ALA A 195 13.61 17.76 -1.26
CA ALA A 195 12.36 18.29 -1.75
C ALA A 195 12.40 19.81 -1.69
N THR A 196 11.45 20.47 -2.35
CA THR A 196 11.23 21.91 -2.23
C THR A 196 9.94 22.13 -1.45
N VAL A 197 10.04 22.71 -0.25
CA VAL A 197 8.88 22.96 0.63
C VAL A 197 8.56 24.44 0.57
N LYS A 198 7.37 24.83 0.09
CA LYS A 198 6.99 26.25 -0.07
C LYS A 198 8.09 27.10 -0.76
N ASN A 199 8.64 26.59 -1.87
CA ASN A 199 9.75 27.21 -2.63
C ASN A 199 11.12 27.26 -1.92
N ILE A 200 11.28 26.52 -0.82
CA ILE A 200 12.55 26.40 -0.10
C ILE A 200 13.14 25.02 -0.39
N PRO A 201 14.22 24.93 -1.20
CA PRO A 201 14.93 23.67 -1.40
C PRO A 201 15.51 23.18 -0.08
N ALA A 202 15.20 21.94 0.27
CA ALA A 202 15.67 21.27 1.48
C ALA A 202 16.25 19.90 1.13
N LYS A 203 17.29 19.50 1.87
CA LYS A 203 17.84 18.14 1.85
C LYS A 203 17.99 17.64 3.27
N ALA A 204 17.74 16.36 3.47
CA ALA A 204 17.93 15.70 4.76
C ALA A 204 18.51 14.30 4.56
N ALA A 205 19.29 13.87 5.54
CA ALA A 205 19.72 12.49 5.68
C ALA A 205 19.58 12.08 7.15
N GLY A 206 19.26 10.82 7.37
CA GLY A 206 19.03 10.30 8.70
C GLY A 206 18.60 8.84 8.64
N ARG A 207 17.96 8.39 9.72
CA ARG A 207 17.39 7.06 9.80
C ARG A 207 16.11 7.07 10.62
N VAL A 208 15.23 6.12 10.31
CA VAL A 208 13.94 5.93 10.96
C VAL A 208 13.79 4.48 11.42
N LYS A 209 13.22 4.28 12.60
CA LYS A 209 12.86 2.98 13.15
C LYS A 209 11.42 3.01 13.64
N VAL A 210 10.65 1.99 13.28
CA VAL A 210 9.30 1.77 13.79
C VAL A 210 9.35 0.55 14.69
N ALA A 211 9.11 0.74 15.98
CA ALA A 211 9.13 -0.34 16.96
C ALA A 211 8.06 -0.07 18.03
N ASN A 212 7.29 -1.10 18.38
CA ASN A 212 6.27 -1.02 19.44
C ASN A 212 5.29 0.16 19.24
N GLY A 213 4.87 0.42 18.00
CA GLY A 213 3.97 1.54 17.67
C GLY A 213 4.60 2.93 17.73
N THR A 214 5.89 3.04 18.05
CA THR A 214 6.64 4.29 18.08
C THR A 214 7.50 4.43 16.84
N THR A 215 7.47 5.61 16.22
CA THR A 215 8.37 5.98 15.11
C THR A 215 9.44 6.93 15.64
N THR A 216 10.70 6.47 15.65
CA THR A 216 11.86 7.27 16.05
C THR A 216 12.61 7.71 14.79
N ILE A 217 12.98 9.00 14.72
CA ILE A 217 13.73 9.59 13.60
C ILE A 217 14.99 10.23 14.16
N GLU A 218 16.14 9.86 13.61
CA GLU A 218 17.43 10.48 13.88
C GLU A 218 17.92 11.19 12.62
N LEU A 219 18.15 12.49 12.70
CA LEU A 219 18.68 13.29 11.60
C LEU A 219 20.20 13.36 11.72
N SER A 220 20.91 12.84 10.71
CA SER A 220 22.35 12.99 10.61
C SER A 220 22.74 14.30 9.91
N SER A 221 21.90 14.78 8.99
CA SER A 221 22.03 16.11 8.40
C SER A 221 20.68 16.65 7.92
N GLY A 222 20.58 17.97 7.87
CA GLY A 222 19.43 18.70 7.36
C GLY A 222 19.90 20.07 6.94
N GLN A 223 19.54 20.48 5.72
CA GLN A 223 19.87 21.80 5.20
C GLN A 223 18.71 22.36 4.38
N ALA A 224 18.54 23.68 4.41
CA ALA A 224 17.58 24.41 3.60
C ALA A 224 18.21 25.72 3.11
N THR A 225 17.80 26.17 1.92
CA THR A 225 18.24 27.46 1.37
C THR A 225 17.07 28.42 1.29
N VAL A 226 17.06 29.43 2.16
CA VAL A 226 15.99 30.45 2.24
C VAL A 226 16.54 31.75 1.68
N GLN A 227 15.99 32.22 0.56
CA GLN A 227 16.43 33.48 -0.08
C GLN A 227 17.97 33.55 -0.29
N GLY A 228 18.59 32.41 -0.64
CA GLY A 228 20.04 32.31 -0.83
C GLY A 228 20.85 32.05 0.45
N ILE A 229 20.23 32.10 1.63
CA ILE A 229 20.87 31.82 2.92
C ILE A 229 20.75 30.34 3.24
N LYS A 230 21.89 29.68 3.45
CA LYS A 230 21.94 28.27 3.86
C LYS A 230 21.74 28.16 5.37
N ALA A 231 20.69 27.47 5.78
CA ALA A 231 20.49 26.98 7.15
C ALA A 231 20.81 25.49 7.20
N ALA A 232 21.44 25.03 8.29
CA ALA A 232 21.73 23.61 8.51
C ALA A 232 21.58 23.25 9.99
N ILE A 233 21.24 21.99 10.28
CA ILE A 233 21.30 21.49 11.66
C ILE A 233 22.77 21.45 12.11
N ALA A 234 23.03 21.92 13.33
CA ALA A 234 24.40 22.10 13.82
C ALA A 234 25.09 20.77 14.17
N GLN A 235 24.32 19.78 14.59
CA GLN A 235 24.78 18.44 14.92
C GLN A 235 23.66 17.41 14.68
N ALA A 236 24.02 16.14 14.64
CA ALA A 236 23.04 15.07 14.52
C ALA A 236 22.06 15.07 15.71
N SER A 237 20.79 14.74 15.46
CA SER A 237 19.82 14.52 16.52
C SER A 237 19.91 13.09 17.02
N THR A 238 19.87 12.92 18.35
CA THR A 238 19.76 11.63 19.04
C THR A 238 18.33 11.36 19.46
#